data_AF-A0A5E6N2U7-F1
#
_entry.id   AF-A0A5E6N2U7-F1
#
_cell.length_a   1.000
_cell.length_b   1.000
_cell.length_c   1.000
_cell.angle_alpha   90.00
_cell.angle_beta   90.00
_cell.angle_gamma   90.00
#
_symmetry.space_group_name_H-M   'P 1'
#
loop_
_entity.id
_entity.type
_entity.pdbx_description
1 polymer ?
#
loop_
_entity_poly.entity_id
_entity_poly.type
_entity_poly.pdbx_seq_one_letter_code
_entity_poly.pdbx_strand_id
1 'polypeptide(L)'
;MFLIVIVSFLIIIFENEKHTLNTLNTLNKLTKLLSVAIFSVSLNAFSVVLGPLITISTNHVSATAGIAITPITISNRGDSISYYSIYPAIRNGLSFNKKTGGHLWSANCCL
;
A
#
# COMPACT_ATOMS: atom_id res chain seq x y z
N MET A 1 -0.41 -1.40 15.01
CA MET A 1 -1.01 -1.39 16.37
C MET A 1 -1.89 -2.61 16.61
N PHE A 2 -2.91 -2.88 15.78
CA PHE A 2 -3.83 -4.02 15.95
C PHE A 2 -3.16 -5.40 15.95
N LEU A 3 -2.13 -5.60 15.13
CA LEU A 3 -1.45 -6.89 15.04
C LEU A 3 -0.72 -7.29 16.33
N ILE A 4 -0.05 -6.34 16.97
CA ILE A 4 0.67 -6.56 18.23
C ILE A 4 -0.30 -6.96 19.35
N VAL A 5 -1.50 -6.37 19.38
CA VAL A 5 -2.53 -6.68 20.39
C VAL A 5 -3.05 -8.11 20.20
N ILE A 6 -3.29 -8.54 18.97
CA ILE A 6 -3.77 -9.90 18.65
C ILE A 6 -2.71 -10.95 19.01
N VAL A 7 -1.44 -10.68 18.67
CA VAL A 7 -0.31 -11.58 18.99
C VAL A 7 -0.14 -11.71 20.50
N SER A 8 -0.13 -10.59 21.23
CA SER A 8 -0.03 -10.61 22.70
C SER A 8 -1.20 -11.33 23.36
N PHE A 9 -2.43 -11.17 22.84
CA PHE A 9 -3.61 -11.84 23.38
C PHE A 9 -3.58 -13.37 23.17
N LEU A 10 -3.11 -13.81 22.00
CA LEU A 10 -2.91 -15.24 21.71
C LEU A 10 -1.86 -15.85 22.65
N ILE A 11 -0.72 -15.18 22.85
CA ILE A 11 0.35 -15.63 23.77
C ILE A 11 -0.18 -15.83 25.19
N ILE A 12 -0.99 -14.89 25.71
CA ILE A 12 -1.58 -14.97 27.06
C ILE A 12 -2.54 -16.17 27.20
N ILE A 13 -3.33 -16.49 26.16
CA ILE A 13 -4.22 -17.67 26.17
C ILE A 13 -3.41 -18.98 26.27
N PHE A 14 -2.23 -19.04 25.64
CA PHE A 14 -1.38 -20.23 25.67
C PHE A 14 -0.67 -20.45 27.01
N GLU A 15 -0.47 -19.41 27.83
CA GLU A 15 0.25 -19.50 29.10
C GLU A 15 -0.59 -20.09 30.26
N ASN A 16 -1.92 -20.16 30.10
CA ASN A 16 -2.85 -20.64 31.15
C ASN A 16 -3.02 -22.18 31.24
N GLU A 17 -2.26 -22.98 30.47
CA GLU A 17 -2.32 -24.45 30.60
C GLU A 17 -1.50 -24.96 31.79
N LYS A 18 -2.19 -25.57 32.75
CA LYS A 18 -1.71 -25.97 34.08
C LYS A 18 -0.53 -26.96 34.04
N HIS A 19 0.47 -26.65 34.86
CA HIS A 19 1.74 -27.34 35.00
C HIS A 19 1.61 -28.78 35.54
N THR A 20 1.96 -29.78 34.74
CA THR A 20 2.53 -31.06 35.20
C THR A 20 3.60 -31.44 34.20
N LEU A 21 4.87 -31.40 34.60
CA LEU A 21 6.00 -31.46 33.66
C LEU A 21 6.26 -32.91 33.24
N ASN A 22 5.67 -33.32 32.12
CA ASN A 22 6.08 -34.52 31.38
C ASN A 22 6.61 -34.08 30.00
N THR A 23 7.45 -34.91 29.38
CA THR A 23 8.09 -34.60 28.09
C THR A 23 7.08 -34.30 26.97
N LEU A 24 5.88 -34.90 27.05
CA LEU A 24 4.77 -34.69 26.13
C LEU A 24 4.17 -33.27 26.25
N ASN A 25 4.02 -32.77 27.49
CA ASN A 25 3.48 -31.45 27.79
C ASN A 25 4.45 -30.35 27.36
N THR A 26 5.76 -30.59 27.48
CA THR A 26 6.79 -29.68 26.95
C THR A 26 6.76 -29.64 25.41
N LEU A 27 6.58 -30.79 24.75
CA LEU A 27 6.47 -30.86 23.29
C LEU A 27 5.20 -30.15 22.78
N ASN A 28 4.06 -30.35 23.46
CA ASN A 28 2.80 -29.66 23.16
C ASN A 28 2.90 -28.13 23.35
N LYS A 29 3.64 -27.68 24.36
CA LYS A 29 3.90 -26.25 24.56
C LYS A 29 4.78 -25.68 23.44
N LEU A 30 5.80 -26.42 23.00
CA LEU A 30 6.70 -25.99 21.93
C LEU A 30 5.99 -25.92 20.56
N THR A 31 5.15 -26.90 20.22
CA THR A 31 4.37 -26.88 18.97
C THR A 31 3.34 -25.75 18.93
N LYS A 32 2.71 -25.45 20.07
CA LYS A 32 1.83 -24.29 20.23
C LYS A 32 2.58 -22.96 20.04
N LEU A 33 3.75 -22.80 20.65
CA LEU A 33 4.61 -21.62 20.47
C LEU A 33 5.07 -21.44 19.03
N LEU A 34 5.47 -22.53 18.36
CA LEU A 34 5.89 -22.50 16.97
C LEU A 34 4.76 -22.05 16.04
N SER A 35 3.54 -22.52 16.28
CA SER A 35 2.34 -22.12 15.52
C SER A 35 2.02 -20.63 15.67
N VAL A 36 2.14 -20.08 16.87
CA VAL A 36 1.95 -18.63 17.13
C VAL A 36 3.03 -17.80 16.44
N ALA A 37 4.29 -18.24 16.49
CA ALA A 37 5.39 -17.54 15.83
C ALA A 37 5.17 -17.48 14.31
N ILE A 38 4.79 -18.59 13.69
CA ILE A 38 4.51 -18.67 12.25
C ILE A 38 3.34 -17.75 11.85
N PHE A 39 2.25 -17.76 12.62
CA PHE A 39 1.09 -16.90 12.35
C PHE A 39 1.46 -15.42 12.45
N SER A 40 2.21 -15.04 13.48
CA SER A 40 2.65 -13.66 13.72
C SER A 40 3.53 -13.13 12.57
N VAL A 41 4.48 -13.95 12.10
CA VAL A 41 5.33 -13.61 10.95
C VAL A 41 4.50 -13.45 9.67
N SER A 42 3.52 -14.33 9.45
CA SER A 42 2.64 -14.29 8.28
C SER A 42 1.78 -13.03 8.25
N LEU A 43 1.23 -12.60 9.39
CA LEU A 43 0.49 -11.34 9.48
C LEU A 43 1.38 -10.11 9.33
N ASN A 44 2.61 -10.15 9.84
CA ASN A 44 3.55 -9.05 9.67
C ASN A 44 3.88 -8.85 8.19
N ALA A 45 4.06 -9.93 7.43
CA ALA A 45 4.25 -9.86 5.98
C ALA A 45 2.99 -9.35 5.24
N PHE A 46 1.79 -9.71 5.69
CA PHE A 46 0.53 -9.23 5.11
C PHE A 46 0.21 -7.76 5.44
N SER A 47 0.72 -7.23 6.56
CA SER A 47 0.57 -5.82 6.92
C SER A 47 1.40 -4.87 6.04
N VAL A 48 2.24 -5.40 5.15
CA VAL A 48 3.01 -4.63 4.15
C VAL A 48 2.30 -4.64 2.79
N VAL A 49 0.97 -4.58 2.77
CA VAL A 49 0.25 -4.18 1.56
C VAL A 49 0.47 -2.68 1.38
N LEU A 50 1.45 -2.34 0.55
CA LEU A 50 1.83 -0.97 0.21
C LEU A 50 0.85 -0.45 -0.83
N GLY A 51 -0.25 0.16 -0.36
CA GLY A 51 -1.15 0.90 -1.24
C GLY A 51 -0.40 1.84 -2.21
N PRO A 52 -1.04 2.24 -3.32
CA PRO A 52 -0.35 2.97 -4.38
C PRO A 52 0.34 4.23 -3.85
N LEU A 53 1.66 4.28 -4.00
CA LEU A 53 2.49 5.40 -3.57
C LEU A 53 2.81 6.26 -4.78
N ILE A 54 1.94 7.24 -5.00
CA ILE A 54 1.99 8.13 -6.15
C ILE A 54 2.87 9.33 -5.84
N THR A 55 3.83 9.60 -6.71
CA THR A 55 4.69 10.79 -6.68
C THR A 55 4.58 11.54 -8.00
N ILE A 56 4.53 12.87 -7.92
CA ILE A 56 4.37 13.75 -9.08
C ILE A 56 5.63 14.63 -9.16
N SER A 57 6.19 14.74 -10.37
CA SER A 57 7.42 15.49 -10.63
C SER A 57 7.31 17.00 -10.37
N THR A 58 6.11 17.57 -10.47
CA THR A 58 5.86 19.00 -10.24
C THR A 58 4.49 19.21 -9.60
N ASN A 59 4.38 20.22 -8.75
CA ASN A 59 3.13 20.61 -8.08
C ASN A 59 2.40 21.74 -8.83
N HIS A 60 3.10 22.37 -9.79
CA HIS A 60 2.64 23.52 -10.52
C HIS A 60 3.20 23.47 -11.94
N VAL A 61 2.32 23.69 -12.91
CA VAL A 61 2.68 23.77 -14.33
C VAL A 61 1.97 24.98 -14.91
N SER A 62 2.74 25.89 -15.49
CA SER A 62 2.22 26.99 -16.29
C SER A 62 2.15 26.57 -17.75
N ALA A 63 0.99 26.78 -18.36
CA ALA A 63 0.74 26.51 -19.77
C ALA A 63 0.46 27.81 -20.51
N THR A 64 1.10 28.00 -21.65
CA THR A 64 0.79 29.09 -22.58
C THR A 64 -0.08 28.52 -23.71
N ALA A 65 -1.18 29.20 -24.03
CA ALA A 65 -2.05 28.77 -25.13
C ALA A 65 -1.26 28.65 -26.44
N GLY A 66 -1.53 27.59 -27.21
CA GLY A 66 -0.80 27.28 -28.44
C GLY A 66 0.60 26.65 -28.27
N ILE A 67 1.11 26.48 -27.04
CA ILE A 67 2.39 25.82 -26.78
C ILE A 67 2.19 24.46 -26.10
N ALA A 68 2.86 23.44 -26.64
CA ALA A 68 2.88 22.11 -26.04
C ALA A 68 3.54 22.14 -24.66
N ILE A 69 2.86 21.58 -23.65
CA ILE A 69 3.38 21.48 -22.28
C ILE A 69 4.32 20.27 -22.19
N THR A 70 5.40 20.41 -21.42
CA THR A 70 6.21 19.25 -21.02
C THR A 70 5.37 18.25 -20.22
N PRO A 71 5.30 16.97 -20.62
CA PRO A 71 4.47 15.99 -19.95
C PRO A 71 4.89 15.81 -18.49
N ILE A 72 3.92 15.83 -17.58
CA ILE A 72 4.14 15.59 -16.15
C ILE A 72 4.31 14.09 -15.93
N THR A 73 5.42 13.70 -15.31
CA THR A 73 5.64 12.30 -14.98
C THR A 73 4.98 12.00 -13.63
N ILE A 74 4.11 10.99 -13.61
CA ILE A 74 3.56 10.38 -12.40
C ILE A 74 4.27 9.03 -12.20
N SER A 75 4.91 8.86 -11.05
CA SER A 75 5.59 7.63 -10.69
C SER A 75 4.87 6.96 -9.54
N ASN A 76 4.52 5.69 -9.71
CA ASN A 76 4.01 4.84 -8.65
C ASN A 76 5.12 3.91 -8.16
N ARG A 77 5.45 3.99 -6.87
CA ARG A 77 6.41 3.09 -6.21
C ARG A 77 5.72 2.05 -5.31
N GLY A 78 4.39 2.11 -5.19
CA GLY A 78 3.59 1.16 -4.42
C GLY A 78 2.93 0.10 -5.32
N ASP A 79 1.88 -0.51 -4.81
CA ASP A 79 1.12 -1.56 -5.49
C ASP A 79 0.45 -1.08 -6.79
N SER A 80 -0.03 -2.01 -7.61
CA SER A 80 -0.65 -1.74 -8.91
C SER A 80 -1.81 -0.74 -8.81
N ILE A 81 -1.88 0.20 -9.75
CA ILE A 81 -2.96 1.19 -9.83
C ILE A 81 -4.02 0.73 -10.82
N SER A 82 -5.27 0.67 -10.36
CA SER A 82 -6.41 0.31 -11.20
C SER A 82 -6.90 1.47 -12.08
N TYR A 83 -6.90 2.70 -11.56
CA TYR A 83 -7.32 3.89 -12.31
C TYR A 83 -6.78 5.18 -11.66
N TYR A 84 -6.62 6.23 -12.47
CA TYR A 84 -6.36 7.58 -12.00
C TYR A 84 -7.59 8.49 -12.19
N SER A 85 -7.83 9.38 -11.23
CA SER A 85 -8.85 10.43 -11.32
C SER A 85 -8.25 11.80 -10.97
N ILE A 86 -8.85 12.86 -11.51
CA ILE A 86 -8.46 14.25 -11.21
C ILE A 86 -9.70 15.09 -10.95
N TYR A 87 -9.61 15.99 -9.97
CA TYR A 87 -10.66 16.93 -9.62
C TYR A 87 -10.06 18.29 -9.23
N PRO A 88 -10.61 19.42 -9.73
CA PRO A 88 -11.70 19.51 -10.73
C PRO A 88 -11.27 19.00 -12.11
N ALA A 89 -12.24 18.67 -12.97
CA ALA A 89 -11.94 18.22 -14.33
C ALA A 89 -11.13 19.29 -15.09
N ILE A 90 -10.07 18.85 -15.76
CA ILE A 90 -9.21 19.72 -16.55
C ILE A 90 -10.00 20.33 -17.71
N ARG A 91 -9.76 21.61 -18.00
CA ARG A 91 -10.43 22.41 -19.04
C ARG A 91 -9.38 22.94 -20.03
N ASN A 92 -9.82 23.62 -21.08
CA ASN A 92 -8.96 24.33 -22.05
C ASN A 92 -8.02 23.39 -22.84
N GLY A 93 -8.58 22.32 -23.42
CA GLY A 93 -7.92 21.42 -24.40
C GLY A 93 -6.72 20.65 -23.86
N LEU A 94 -6.61 20.55 -22.54
CA LEU A 94 -5.72 19.65 -21.86
C LEU A 94 -6.43 18.32 -21.62
N SER A 95 -5.82 17.23 -22.06
CA SER A 95 -6.31 15.87 -21.84
C SER A 95 -5.63 15.22 -20.65
N PHE A 96 -6.33 14.31 -19.96
CA PHE A 96 -5.79 13.48 -18.89
C PHE A 96 -5.97 12.00 -19.20
N ASN A 97 -4.86 11.27 -19.22
CA ASN A 97 -4.88 9.83 -19.46
C ASN A 97 -5.09 9.08 -18.14
N LYS A 98 -6.30 8.55 -17.93
CA LYS A 98 -6.68 7.79 -16.72
C LYS A 98 -5.98 6.44 -16.58
N LYS A 99 -5.33 5.91 -17.63
CA LYS A 99 -4.55 4.66 -17.58
C LYS A 99 -3.12 4.90 -17.09
N THR A 100 -2.48 5.99 -17.49
CA THR A 100 -1.08 6.27 -17.18
C THR A 100 -0.87 7.41 -16.19
N GLY A 101 -1.92 8.15 -15.83
CA GLY A 101 -1.90 9.26 -14.89
C GLY A 101 -1.22 10.54 -15.40
N GLY A 102 -0.14 10.45 -16.16
CA GLY A 102 0.68 11.63 -16.51
C GLY A 102 1.07 11.80 -17.98
N HIS A 103 1.00 10.74 -18.80
CA HIS A 103 1.80 10.71 -20.02
C HIS A 103 1.29 11.59 -21.19
N LEU A 104 0.15 12.27 -21.09
CA LEU A 104 -0.39 13.04 -22.22
C LEU A 104 -1.15 14.29 -21.75
N TRP A 105 -0.43 15.28 -21.22
CA TRP A 105 -0.91 16.66 -21.24
C TRP A 105 -0.70 17.20 -22.67
N SER A 106 -1.39 16.63 -23.65
CA SER A 106 -1.37 17.12 -25.02
C SER A 106 -2.18 18.42 -25.03
N ALA A 107 -1.51 19.55 -24.86
CA ALA A 107 -2.09 20.86 -25.07
C ALA A 107 -2.27 21.10 -26.58
N ASN A 108 -3.29 20.46 -27.17
CA ASN A 108 -3.86 20.98 -28.40
C ASN A 108 -4.93 21.97 -27.96
N CYS A 109 -4.54 23.16 -27.49
CA CYS A 109 -5.54 24.19 -27.23
C CYS A 109 -5.21 25.55 -27.82
N CYS A 110 -6.12 25.88 -28.74
CA CYS A 110 -6.45 27.13 -29.42
C CYS A 110 -5.34 27.74 -30.29
N LEU A 111 -5.42 27.40 -31.58
CA LEU A 111 -5.42 28.45 -32.63
C LEU A 111 -6.81 29.09 -32.66
#